data_AF-A0A4R9GYD9-F1
#
_entry.id   AF-A0A4R9GYD9-F1
#
_cell.length_a   1.000
_cell.length_b   1.000
_cell.length_c   1.000
_cell.angle_alpha   90.00
_cell.angle_beta   90.00
_cell.angle_gamma   90.00
#
_symmetry.space_group_name_H-M   'P 1'
#
loop_
_entity.id
_entity.type
_entity.pdbx_description
1 polymer ?
#
loop_
_entity_poly.entity_id
_entity_poly.type
_entity_poly.pdbx_seq_one_letter_code
_entity_poly.pdbx_strand_id
1 'polypeptide(L)'
;MELKRIYILLLCVVLSGCYSKTVFFFQNIRMKPLPPQVEQSLYKQNEKGCNENIRNILKRIPEKNPTATHIRDLEIFQYDQGMFDTCYRLYYGLEISQ
;
A
#
# COMPACT_ATOMS: atom_id res chain seq x y z
N MET A 1 -17.57 44.81 23.09
CA MET A 1 -16.45 44.35 22.23
C MET A 1 -15.84 43.04 22.70
N GLU A 2 -15.82 42.78 24.01
CA GLU A 2 -15.32 41.53 24.63
C GLU A 2 -15.94 40.23 24.07
N LEU A 3 -17.27 40.20 23.86
CA LEU A 3 -17.96 38.99 23.40
C LEU A 3 -17.48 38.51 22.01
N LYS A 4 -17.24 39.45 21.08
CA LYS A 4 -16.71 39.13 19.73
C LYS A 4 -15.30 38.51 19.78
N ARG A 5 -14.47 38.94 20.73
CA ARG A 5 -13.12 38.37 20.93
C ARG A 5 -13.17 36.94 21.42
N ILE A 6 -14.11 36.62 22.32
CA ILE A 6 -14.29 35.27 22.86
C ILE A 6 -14.73 34.30 21.75
N TYR A 7 -15.64 34.72 20.86
CA TYR A 7 -16.05 33.89 19.71
C TYR A 7 -14.91 33.62 18.73
N ILE A 8 -14.06 34.62 18.45
CA ILE A 8 -12.88 34.45 17.59
C ILE A 8 -11.87 33.49 18.23
N LEU A 9 -11.66 33.58 19.54
CA LEU A 9 -10.80 32.67 20.29
C LEU A 9 -11.33 31.24 20.27
N LEU A 10 -12.63 31.04 20.47
CA LEU A 10 -13.28 29.72 20.35
C LEU A 10 -13.19 29.15 18.94
N LEU A 11 -13.36 29.98 17.90
CA LEU A 11 -13.19 29.57 16.50
C LEU A 11 -11.74 29.13 16.22
N CYS A 12 -10.76 29.86 16.74
CA CYS A 12 -9.35 29.49 16.63
C CYS A 12 -9.03 28.19 17.39
N VAL A 13 -9.64 27.94 18.56
CA VAL A 13 -9.46 26.68 19.30
C VAL A 13 -10.02 25.49 18.51
N VAL A 14 -11.19 25.64 17.87
CA VAL A 14 -11.78 24.60 17.01
C VAL A 14 -10.93 24.35 15.75
N LEU A 15 -10.39 25.40 15.13
CA LEU A 15 -9.50 25.31 13.97
C LEU A 15 -8.08 24.85 14.31
N SER A 16 -7.62 25.04 15.56
CA SER A 16 -6.33 24.56 16.06
C SER A 16 -6.36 23.08 16.46
N GLY A 17 -7.54 22.45 16.41
CA GLY A 17 -7.72 21.02 16.47
C GLY A 17 -7.08 20.37 15.25
N CYS A 18 -5.76 20.24 15.28
CA CYS A 18 -4.96 19.46 14.35
C CYS A 18 -5.26 17.97 14.61
N TYR A 19 -6.47 17.55 14.26
CA TYR A 19 -6.88 16.16 14.29
C TYR A 19 -6.20 15.44 13.14
N SER A 20 -4.91 15.13 13.32
CA SER A 20 -4.21 14.12 12.52
C SER A 20 -4.84 12.75 12.83
N LYS A 21 -6.03 12.49 12.30
CA LYS A 21 -6.63 11.16 12.31
C LYS A 21 -6.08 10.40 11.12
N THR A 22 -5.10 9.54 11.36
CA THR A 22 -4.66 8.57 10.38
C THR A 22 -5.66 7.42 10.37
N VAL A 23 -6.52 7.38 9.35
CA VAL A 23 -7.47 6.28 9.14
C VAL A 23 -6.83 5.31 8.15
N PHE A 24 -6.59 4.08 8.59
CA PHE A 24 -6.06 3.02 7.72
C PHE A 24 -7.18 2.05 7.34
N PHE A 25 -7.52 2.00 6.07
CA PHE A 25 -8.34 0.94 5.49
C PHE A 25 -7.43 -0.09 4.83
N PHE A 26 -7.73 -1.39 4.92
CA PHE A 26 -6.91 -2.44 4.31
C PHE A 26 -7.75 -3.36 3.43
N GLN A 27 -7.31 -3.58 2.19
CA GLN A 27 -7.85 -4.60 1.29
C GLN A 27 -6.74 -5.59 0.91
N ASN A 28 -7.01 -6.88 1.09
CA ASN A 28 -6.09 -7.96 0.72
C ASN A 28 -6.63 -8.71 -0.51
N ILE A 29 -5.81 -8.83 -1.54
CA ILE A 29 -6.05 -9.68 -2.71
C ILE A 29 -4.91 -10.69 -2.79
N ARG A 30 -5.23 -11.98 -2.74
CA ARG A 30 -4.26 -13.07 -2.77
C ARG A 30 -4.59 -14.11 -3.85
N MET A 31 -3.59 -14.60 -4.55
CA MET A 31 -3.71 -15.74 -5.47
C MET A 31 -3.99 -17.06 -4.73
N LYS A 32 -4.46 -18.08 -5.45
CA LYS A 32 -4.63 -19.42 -4.85
C LYS A 32 -3.29 -19.96 -4.31
N PRO A 33 -3.32 -20.66 -3.17
CA PRO A 33 -2.12 -21.23 -2.58
C PRO A 33 -1.48 -22.25 -3.54
N LEU A 34 -0.16 -22.31 -3.50
CA LEU A 34 0.64 -23.21 -4.32
C LEU A 34 0.95 -24.51 -3.57
N PRO A 35 1.29 -25.59 -4.28
CA PRO A 35 1.88 -26.77 -3.66
C PRO A 35 3.19 -26.41 -2.93
N PRO A 36 3.50 -27.02 -1.77
CA PRO A 36 4.69 -26.67 -0.97
C PRO A 36 6.01 -26.78 -1.74
N GLN A 37 6.10 -27.73 -2.67
CA GLN A 37 7.28 -27.95 -3.51
C GLN A 37 7.58 -26.74 -4.40
N VAL A 38 6.54 -26.14 -4.97
CA VAL A 38 6.68 -24.94 -5.82
C VAL A 38 7.02 -23.74 -4.95
N GLU A 39 6.35 -23.58 -3.81
CA GLU A 39 6.57 -22.44 -2.90
C GLU A 39 8.03 -22.32 -2.43
N GLN A 40 8.68 -23.45 -2.15
CA GLN A 40 10.09 -23.48 -1.70
C GLN A 40 11.08 -23.03 -2.78
N SER A 41 10.75 -23.22 -4.06
CA SER A 41 11.59 -22.82 -5.20
C SER A 41 11.44 -21.35 -5.61
N LEU A 42 10.44 -20.64 -5.07
CA LEU A 42 10.17 -19.26 -5.47
C LEU A 42 11.13 -18.28 -4.83
N TYR A 43 11.64 -17.36 -5.65
CA TYR A 43 12.38 -16.21 -5.17
C TYR A 43 11.41 -15.15 -4.62
N LYS A 44 11.24 -15.12 -3.30
CA LYS A 44 10.28 -14.22 -2.62
C LYS A 44 10.76 -12.77 -2.67
N GLN A 45 9.85 -11.86 -3.01
CA GLN A 45 10.06 -10.43 -3.14
C GLN A 45 8.99 -9.65 -2.37
N ASN A 46 9.33 -8.41 -2.01
CA ASN A 46 8.45 -7.47 -1.32
C ASN A 46 8.61 -6.09 -1.96
N GLU A 47 7.50 -5.51 -2.40
CA GLU A 47 7.45 -4.18 -2.99
C GLU A 47 6.47 -3.28 -2.26
N LYS A 48 6.79 -1.99 -2.22
CA LYS A 48 5.90 -0.95 -1.70
C LYS A 48 5.83 0.18 -2.73
N GLY A 49 4.63 0.66 -3.01
CA GLY A 49 4.40 1.84 -3.83
C GLY A 49 3.26 2.67 -3.24
N CYS A 50 3.49 3.96 -2.99
CA CYS A 50 2.48 4.90 -2.54
C CYS A 50 2.20 5.91 -3.64
N ASN A 51 0.95 6.38 -3.73
CA ASN A 51 0.53 7.39 -4.72
C ASN A 51 0.78 6.96 -6.18
N GLU A 52 0.83 5.65 -6.42
CA GLU A 52 0.99 5.04 -7.72
C GLU A 52 -0.15 4.07 -7.99
N ASN A 53 -0.58 3.98 -9.25
CA ASN A 53 -1.55 2.97 -9.65
C ASN A 53 -0.93 1.57 -9.53
N ILE A 54 -1.67 0.61 -8.95
CA ILE A 54 -1.24 -0.79 -8.81
C ILE A 54 -0.76 -1.40 -10.14
N ARG A 55 -1.35 -1.01 -11.29
CA ARG A 55 -0.90 -1.47 -12.62
C ARG A 55 0.53 -1.05 -12.94
N ASN A 56 0.97 0.13 -12.50
CA ASN A 56 2.33 0.60 -12.73
C ASN A 56 3.31 -0.19 -11.85
N ILE A 57 2.94 -0.47 -10.60
CA ILE A 57 3.74 -1.31 -9.70
C ILE A 57 3.92 -2.70 -10.32
N LEU A 58 2.82 -3.33 -10.77
CA LEU A 58 2.86 -4.65 -11.40
C LEU A 58 3.68 -4.70 -12.69
N LYS A 59 3.73 -3.62 -13.48
CA LYS A 59 4.57 -3.53 -14.69
C LYS A 59 6.06 -3.49 -14.37
N ARG A 60 6.47 -2.90 -13.24
CA ARG A 60 7.88 -2.83 -12.83
C ARG A 60 8.45 -4.18 -12.40
N ILE A 61 7.60 -5.12 -11.95
CA ILE A 61 8.04 -6.44 -11.48
C ILE A 61 8.85 -7.20 -12.56
N PRO A 62 8.31 -7.40 -13.79
CA PRO A 62 9.07 -8.04 -14.86
C PRO A 62 10.24 -7.19 -15.38
N GLU A 63 10.14 -5.86 -15.34
CA GLU A 63 11.24 -4.97 -15.73
C GLU A 63 12.45 -5.11 -14.80
N LYS A 64 12.21 -5.26 -13.49
CA LYS A 64 13.24 -5.44 -12.47
C LYS A 64 13.83 -6.85 -12.49
N ASN A 65 13.05 -7.85 -12.93
CA ASN A 65 13.44 -9.25 -12.92
C ASN A 65 13.22 -9.88 -14.31
N PRO A 66 14.05 -9.52 -15.30
CA PRO A 66 13.89 -10.00 -16.68
C PRO A 66 14.08 -11.52 -16.82
N THR A 67 14.70 -12.17 -15.85
CA THR A 67 14.91 -13.63 -15.80
C THR A 67 13.74 -14.41 -15.18
N ALA A 68 12.72 -13.72 -14.66
CA ALA A 68 11.56 -14.39 -14.09
C ALA A 68 10.62 -14.87 -15.20
N THR A 69 10.25 -16.14 -15.17
CA THR A 69 9.27 -16.73 -16.10
C THR A 69 7.85 -16.49 -15.64
N HIS A 70 7.59 -16.60 -14.33
CA HIS A 70 6.26 -16.41 -13.76
C HIS A 70 6.29 -15.68 -12.41
N ILE A 71 5.26 -14.88 -12.16
CA ILE A 71 4.95 -14.32 -10.84
C ILE A 71 3.91 -15.24 -10.18
N ARG A 72 4.21 -15.68 -8.96
CA ARG A 72 3.47 -16.70 -8.20
C ARG A 72 3.24 -16.20 -6.77
N ASP A 73 2.26 -16.76 -6.06
CA ASP A 73 1.93 -16.42 -4.66
C ASP A 73 1.84 -14.90 -4.43
N LEU A 74 1.20 -14.18 -5.37
CA LEU A 74 1.05 -12.74 -5.28
C LEU A 74 -0.01 -12.40 -4.22
N GLU A 75 0.41 -11.62 -3.24
CA GLU A 75 -0.42 -10.98 -2.22
C GLU A 75 -0.28 -9.47 -2.36
N ILE A 76 -1.41 -8.78 -2.46
CA ILE A 76 -1.47 -7.31 -2.58
C ILE A 76 -2.26 -6.78 -1.39
N PHE A 77 -1.61 -5.91 -0.63
CA PHE A 77 -2.19 -5.18 0.47
C PHE A 77 -2.33 -3.72 0.04
N GLN A 78 -3.56 -3.25 -0.14
CA GLN A 78 -3.83 -1.82 -0.27
C GLN A 78 -4.08 -1.24 1.11
N TYR A 79 -3.49 -0.08 1.40
CA TYR A 79 -3.83 0.70 2.59
C TYR A 79 -3.78 2.20 2.38
N ASP A 80 -4.73 2.90 2.99
CA ASP A 80 -4.81 4.36 2.92
C ASP A 80 -4.08 4.98 4.12
N GLN A 81 -3.29 6.03 3.90
CA GLN A 81 -2.54 6.74 4.95
C GLN A 81 -3.13 8.11 5.32
N GLY A 82 -4.25 8.51 4.73
CA GLY A 82 -4.85 9.83 4.93
C GLY A 82 -5.93 10.15 3.92
N MET A 83 -6.24 11.44 3.75
CA MET A 83 -7.45 11.88 3.03
C MET A 83 -7.45 11.50 1.54
N PHE A 84 -6.28 11.30 0.91
CA PHE A 84 -6.16 10.91 -0.51
C PHE A 84 -4.92 10.06 -0.84
N ASP A 85 -4.15 9.60 0.15
CA ASP A 85 -2.92 8.82 -0.08
C ASP A 85 -3.20 7.32 0.02
N THR A 86 -3.16 6.62 -1.11
CA THR A 86 -3.26 5.16 -1.17
C THR A 86 -1.88 4.55 -1.40
N CYS A 87 -1.54 3.59 -0.55
CA CYS A 87 -0.33 2.79 -0.65
C CYS A 87 -0.66 1.34 -0.96
N TYR A 88 0.24 0.68 -1.65
CA TYR A 88 0.22 -0.74 -1.94
C TYR A 88 1.48 -1.38 -1.38
N ARG A 89 1.33 -2.58 -0.82
CA ARG A 89 2.42 -3.48 -0.49
C ARG A 89 2.17 -4.82 -1.14
N LEU A 90 3.13 -5.30 -1.92
CA LEU A 90 3.02 -6.54 -2.67
C LEU A 90 4.04 -7.52 -2.13
N TYR A 91 3.61 -8.75 -1.89
CA TYR A 91 4.50 -9.89 -1.69
C TYR A 91 4.26 -10.85 -2.84
N TYR A 92 5.34 -11.35 -3.43
CA TYR A 92 5.22 -12.29 -4.54
C TYR A 92 6.45 -13.17 -4.62
N GLY A 93 6.28 -14.37 -5.13
CA GLY A 93 7.35 -15.26 -5.52
C GLY A 93 7.63 -15.17 -7.02
N LEU A 94 8.90 -15.15 -7.39
CA LEU A 94 9.32 -15.27 -8.78
C LEU A 94 9.80 -16.69 -9.05
N GLU A 95 9.23 -17.29 -10.09
CA GLU A 95 9.73 -18.51 -10.69
C GLU A 95 10.82 -18.10 -11.69
N ILE A 96 12.04 -18.59 -11.50
CA ILE A 96 13.19 -18.28 -12.35
C ILE A 96 13.54 -19.55 -13.10
N SER A 97 13.48 -19.53 -14.43
CA SER A 97 14.04 -20.62 -15.23
C SER A 97 15.55 -20.57 -15.13
N GLN A 98 16.16 -21.64 -14.63
CA GLN A 98 17.60 -21.87 -14.72
C GLN A 98 18.03 -22.03 -16.18
#